data_AF-A0A377DSP4-F1
#
_entry.id   AF-A0A377DSP4-F1
#
_cell.length_a   1.000
_cell.length_b   1.000
_cell.length_c   1.000
_cell.angle_alpha   90.00
_cell.angle_beta   90.00
_cell.angle_gamma   90.00
#
_symmetry.space_group_name_H-M   'P 1'
#
loop_
_entity.id
_entity.type
_entity.pdbx_description
1 polymer ?
#
loop_
_entity_poly.entity_id
_entity_poly.type
_entity_poly.pdbx_seq_one_letter_code
_entity_poly.pdbx_strand_id
1 'polypeptide(L)'
;MAAVCGTSGIASLFSQAAFAADSDIADGQTQRFDFSILQSMAHDLAQTAWRGAPRPLPDTLATMTPQAYNSIQYDAEKSLWHNVENRQLDAQFFHMGMGFRRRVRMFSVDPATHLAREIHFRPELFKYNDAGVDTKQLEGQSDLGFAGFRVFKAPELARRDVVSFLGASYFRAVDDTYQYGLSARGLAIDTYTDSKEEFPRLYRLLV
;
A
#
# COMPACT_ATOMS: atom_id res chain seq x y z
N MET A 1 3.80 -9.12 68.78
CA MET A 1 2.74 -9.08 67.76
C MET A 1 3.02 -7.88 66.87
N ALA A 2 3.49 -8.11 65.64
CA ALA A 2 3.94 -7.06 64.73
C ALA A 2 2.99 -6.91 63.54
N ALA A 3 2.92 -5.68 63.03
CA ALA A 3 1.98 -5.10 62.08
C ALA A 3 1.72 -5.93 60.79
N VAL A 4 0.46 -5.93 60.34
CA VAL A 4 0.06 -6.40 59.01
C VAL A 4 0.24 -5.26 58.02
N CYS A 5 1.09 -5.50 57.01
CA CYS A 5 1.36 -4.64 55.87
C CYS A 5 0.12 -4.49 54.96
N GLY A 6 -0.10 -3.28 54.46
CA GLY A 6 -0.91 -3.05 53.26
C GLY A 6 -0.13 -3.42 52.00
N THR A 7 -0.85 -3.76 50.92
CA THR A 7 -0.47 -3.38 49.55
C THR A 7 -1.73 -3.32 48.69
N SER A 8 -1.90 -2.18 48.04
CA SER A 8 -2.93 -1.88 47.07
C SER A 8 -2.72 -2.68 45.78
N GLY A 9 -3.82 -3.00 45.11
CA GLY A 9 -3.89 -3.87 43.94
C GLY A 9 -2.98 -3.44 42.78
N ILE A 10 -2.38 -4.45 42.15
CA ILE A 10 -1.73 -4.32 40.85
C ILE A 10 -2.84 -4.47 39.80
N ALA A 11 -3.18 -3.36 39.16
CA ALA A 11 -3.98 -3.36 37.95
C ALA A 11 -3.18 -4.04 36.83
N SER A 12 -3.64 -5.21 36.38
CA SER A 12 -3.17 -5.81 35.13
C SER A 12 -3.73 -4.97 33.98
N LEU A 13 -2.91 -4.08 33.44
CA LEU A 13 -3.15 -3.48 32.13
C LEU A 13 -3.01 -4.59 31.09
N PHE A 14 -4.13 -5.00 30.51
CA PHE A 14 -4.14 -5.80 29.30
C PHE A 14 -3.58 -4.95 28.15
N SER A 15 -2.32 -5.17 27.80
CA SER A 15 -1.75 -4.68 26.55
C SER A 15 -2.42 -5.39 25.38
N GLN A 16 -3.39 -4.74 24.73
CA GLN A 16 -3.77 -5.08 23.36
C GLN A 16 -2.67 -4.56 22.42
N ALA A 17 -1.61 -5.36 22.25
CA ALA A 17 -0.56 -5.10 21.27
C ALA A 17 -0.32 -6.39 20.48
N ALA A 18 -1.13 -6.59 19.45
CA ALA A 18 -0.91 -7.61 18.42
C ALA A 18 -1.54 -7.11 17.10
N PHE A 19 -0.95 -6.07 16.52
CA PHE A 19 -1.29 -5.65 15.16
C PHE A 19 -0.02 -5.75 14.33
N ALA A 20 0.22 -6.91 13.72
CA ALA A 20 0.97 -7.12 12.45
C ALA A 20 1.56 -8.53 12.27
N ALA A 21 1.49 -9.43 13.26
CA ALA A 21 2.07 -10.76 13.11
C ALA A 21 1.31 -11.72 12.15
N ASP A 22 0.04 -11.44 11.81
CA ASP A 22 -0.84 -12.36 11.06
C ASP A 22 -1.42 -11.80 9.74
N SER A 23 -0.69 -10.90 9.07
CA SER A 23 -1.02 -10.59 7.67
C SER A 23 -0.49 -11.71 6.76
N ASP A 24 -1.35 -12.66 6.39
CA ASP A 24 -1.03 -13.79 5.50
C ASP A 24 -0.45 -13.34 4.14
N ILE A 25 -0.79 -12.14 3.68
CA ILE A 25 -0.33 -11.64 2.37
C ILE A 25 1.08 -11.06 2.36
N ALA A 26 1.62 -10.67 3.52
CA ALA A 26 2.95 -10.06 3.68
C ALA A 26 4.00 -11.18 3.80
N ASP A 27 4.36 -11.74 2.66
CA ASP A 27 5.15 -12.96 2.52
C ASP A 27 6.65 -12.72 2.34
N GLY A 28 7.08 -11.46 2.23
CA GLY A 28 8.47 -11.11 2.08
C GLY A 28 9.34 -11.39 3.30
N GLN A 29 10.65 -11.38 3.06
CA GLN A 29 11.66 -11.49 4.11
C GLN A 29 11.56 -10.32 5.07
N THR A 30 11.68 -10.65 6.35
CA THR A 30 11.64 -9.66 7.43
C THR A 30 12.91 -8.81 7.43
N GLN A 31 12.74 -7.50 7.50
CA GLN A 31 13.83 -6.52 7.61
C GLN A 31 13.48 -5.49 8.70
N ARG A 32 14.49 -4.94 9.38
CA ARG A 32 14.26 -3.82 10.29
C ARG A 32 13.85 -2.58 9.51
N PHE A 33 12.98 -1.79 10.11
CA PHE A 33 12.54 -0.52 9.53
C PHE A 33 12.35 0.55 10.60
N ASP A 34 12.86 1.73 10.27
CA ASP A 34 12.53 2.98 10.94
C ASP A 34 12.66 4.13 9.92
N PHE A 35 12.32 5.34 10.35
CA PHE A 35 12.36 6.51 9.48
C PHE A 35 13.78 6.87 9.02
N SER A 36 14.80 6.62 9.83
CA SER A 36 16.19 6.92 9.47
C SER A 36 16.67 6.03 8.32
N ILE A 37 16.25 4.75 8.31
CA ILE A 37 16.51 3.83 7.20
C ILE A 37 15.89 4.37 5.90
N LEU A 38 14.66 4.89 5.94
CA LEU A 38 14.01 5.48 4.78
C LEU A 38 14.77 6.70 4.25
N GLN A 39 15.27 7.56 5.14
CA GLN A 39 16.06 8.73 4.79
C GLN A 39 17.40 8.34 4.14
N SER A 40 18.11 7.36 4.72
CA SER A 40 19.35 6.83 4.14
C SER A 40 19.12 6.23 2.75
N MET A 41 18.05 5.44 2.58
CA MET A 41 17.68 4.91 1.27
C MET A 41 17.42 6.00 0.23
N ALA A 42 16.68 7.06 0.61
CA ALA A 42 16.40 8.17 -0.28
C ALA A 42 17.67 8.95 -0.64
N HIS A 43 18.57 9.16 0.33
CA HIS A 43 19.87 9.77 0.12
C HIS A 43 20.72 8.98 -0.88
N ASP A 44 20.85 7.67 -0.68
CA ASP A 44 21.63 6.80 -1.56
C ASP A 44 21.05 6.78 -2.98
N LEU A 45 19.73 6.71 -3.12
CA LEU A 45 19.07 6.77 -4.42
C LEU A 45 19.31 8.09 -5.15
N ALA A 46 19.36 9.21 -4.43
CA ALA A 46 19.65 10.52 -5.01
C ALA A 46 21.09 10.63 -5.55
N GLN A 47 22.01 9.76 -5.10
CA GLN A 47 23.37 9.67 -5.65
C GLN A 47 23.47 8.79 -6.91
N THR A 48 22.37 8.18 -7.34
CA THR A 48 22.34 7.31 -8.52
C THR A 48 21.66 7.98 -9.71
N ALA A 49 22.14 7.67 -10.91
CA ALA A 49 21.50 8.15 -12.14
C ALA A 49 20.07 7.61 -12.26
N TRP A 50 19.16 8.46 -12.72
CA TRP A 50 17.77 8.07 -12.99
C TRP A 50 17.71 6.95 -14.03
N ARG A 51 17.00 5.87 -13.71
CA ARG A 51 16.96 4.63 -14.52
C ARG A 51 15.99 4.67 -15.71
N GLY A 52 15.46 5.84 -16.07
CA GLY A 52 14.60 5.99 -17.25
C GLY A 52 13.24 5.31 -17.12
N ALA A 53 12.58 5.07 -18.26
CA ALA A 53 11.24 4.47 -18.38
C ALA A 53 11.19 3.02 -17.85
N PRO A 54 10.06 2.55 -17.29
CA PRO A 54 9.94 1.15 -16.91
C PRO A 54 9.87 0.26 -18.17
N ARG A 55 10.09 -1.04 -17.98
CA ARG A 55 9.77 -2.04 -19.00
C ARG A 55 8.29 -1.92 -19.44
N PRO A 56 7.96 -2.17 -20.72
CA PRO A 56 6.56 -2.24 -21.15
C PRO A 56 5.78 -3.26 -20.33
N LEU A 57 4.52 -2.95 -20.04
CA LEU A 57 3.58 -3.92 -19.49
C LEU A 57 3.29 -5.00 -20.54
N PRO A 58 2.91 -6.23 -20.13
CA PRO A 58 2.27 -7.18 -21.02
C PRO A 58 1.09 -6.53 -21.76
N ASP A 59 0.87 -6.88 -23.03
CA ASP A 59 -0.12 -6.20 -23.87
C ASP A 59 -1.53 -6.25 -23.26
N THR A 60 -1.91 -7.38 -22.65
CA THR A 60 -3.18 -7.54 -21.93
C THR A 60 -3.40 -6.48 -20.84
N LEU A 61 -2.33 -5.93 -20.25
CA LEU A 61 -2.40 -4.85 -19.27
C LEU A 61 -2.15 -3.47 -19.89
N ALA A 62 -1.37 -3.38 -20.95
CA ALA A 62 -0.96 -2.11 -21.57
C ALA A 62 -2.10 -1.46 -22.37
N THR A 63 -2.92 -2.27 -23.05
CA THR A 63 -3.96 -1.81 -23.99
C THR A 63 -5.38 -1.90 -23.45
N MET A 64 -5.53 -2.17 -22.14
CA MET A 64 -6.84 -2.27 -21.52
C MET A 64 -7.61 -0.95 -21.59
N THR A 65 -8.93 -1.04 -21.72
CA THR A 65 -9.82 0.12 -21.64
C THR A 65 -10.01 0.55 -20.18
N PRO A 66 -10.42 1.80 -19.91
CA PRO A 66 -10.77 2.23 -18.56
C PRO A 66 -11.85 1.35 -17.91
N GLN A 67 -12.81 0.86 -18.70
CA GLN A 67 -13.83 -0.08 -18.22
C GLN A 67 -13.20 -1.40 -17.77
N ALA A 68 -12.34 -2.00 -18.60
CA ALA A 68 -11.66 -3.25 -18.25
C ALA A 68 -10.77 -3.08 -17.00
N TYR A 69 -10.04 -1.95 -16.88
CA TYR A 69 -9.26 -1.65 -15.69
C TYR A 69 -10.14 -1.56 -14.43
N ASN A 70 -11.28 -0.87 -14.50
CA ASN A 70 -12.22 -0.74 -13.38
C ASN A 70 -12.91 -2.07 -13.03
N SER A 71 -13.00 -3.02 -13.97
CA SER A 71 -13.48 -4.37 -13.68
C SER A 71 -12.49 -5.18 -12.84
N ILE A 72 -11.20 -4.82 -12.80
CA ILE A 72 -10.22 -5.46 -11.91
C ILE A 72 -10.43 -4.92 -10.50
N GLN A 73 -10.83 -5.79 -9.57
CA GLN A 73 -11.09 -5.44 -8.18
C GLN A 73 -10.15 -6.22 -7.27
N TYR A 74 -9.65 -5.58 -6.22
CA TYR A 74 -8.92 -6.28 -5.18
C TYR A 74 -9.86 -7.24 -4.43
N ASP A 75 -9.39 -8.44 -4.11
CA ASP A 75 -10.17 -9.39 -3.31
C ASP A 75 -10.19 -8.97 -1.84
N ALA A 76 -11.35 -8.54 -1.33
CA ALA A 76 -11.50 -8.04 0.04
C ALA A 76 -11.16 -9.07 1.13
N GLU A 77 -11.25 -10.36 0.81
CA GLU A 77 -10.84 -11.46 1.71
C GLU A 77 -9.31 -11.58 1.83
N LYS A 78 -8.57 -10.91 0.94
CA LYS A 78 -7.10 -10.90 0.89
C LYS A 78 -6.54 -9.52 1.22
N SER A 79 -7.33 -8.65 1.85
CA SER A 79 -6.86 -7.33 2.29
C SER A 79 -5.84 -7.46 3.41
N LEU A 80 -5.00 -6.43 3.59
CA LEU A 80 -3.83 -6.50 4.45
C LEU A 80 -4.17 -6.91 5.89
N TRP A 81 -5.25 -6.37 6.43
CA TRP A 81 -5.65 -6.63 7.81
C TRP A 81 -6.89 -7.50 7.89
N HIS A 82 -7.27 -8.23 6.84
CA HIS A 82 -8.51 -9.02 6.79
C HIS A 82 -8.68 -9.95 8.01
N ASN A 83 -7.61 -10.66 8.40
CA ASN A 83 -7.64 -11.65 9.48
C ASN A 83 -7.53 -11.04 10.89
N VAL A 84 -7.46 -9.71 10.99
CA VAL A 84 -7.40 -9.02 12.29
C VAL A 84 -8.81 -8.88 12.84
N GLU A 85 -9.06 -9.51 14.00
CA GLU A 85 -10.33 -9.42 14.70
C GLU A 85 -10.62 -7.96 15.12
N ASN A 86 -11.87 -7.53 14.98
CA ASN A 86 -12.33 -6.18 15.37
C ASN A 86 -11.54 -5.02 14.73
N ARG A 87 -10.90 -5.26 13.56
CA ARG A 87 -10.10 -4.24 12.87
C ARG A 87 -10.90 -2.98 12.58
N GLN A 88 -10.25 -1.83 12.82
CA GLN A 88 -10.83 -0.51 12.54
C GLN A 88 -10.39 0.06 11.20
N LEU A 89 -9.29 -0.47 10.65
CA LEU A 89 -8.72 -0.10 9.36
C LEU A 89 -8.50 -1.35 8.52
N ASP A 90 -8.50 -1.15 7.20
CA ASP A 90 -8.09 -2.17 6.24
C ASP A 90 -7.39 -1.52 5.05
N ALA A 91 -6.53 -2.26 4.36
CA ALA A 91 -5.81 -1.76 3.20
C ALA A 91 -5.91 -2.72 2.02
N GLN A 92 -6.07 -2.15 0.83
CA GLN A 92 -6.10 -2.87 -0.44
C GLN A 92 -5.16 -2.19 -1.44
N PHE A 93 -4.77 -2.92 -2.47
CA PHE A 93 -3.79 -2.45 -3.45
C PHE A 93 -4.41 -2.28 -4.83
N PHE A 94 -3.91 -1.32 -5.60
CA PHE A 94 -4.31 -1.14 -7.00
C PHE A 94 -3.45 -2.01 -7.92
N HIS A 95 -4.08 -2.59 -8.93
CA HIS A 95 -3.39 -3.37 -9.95
C HIS A 95 -2.64 -2.44 -10.92
N MET A 96 -1.52 -2.87 -11.48
CA MET A 96 -0.88 -2.16 -12.61
C MET A 96 -1.64 -2.36 -13.91
N GLY A 97 -1.70 -1.36 -14.78
CA GLY A 97 -2.46 -1.47 -16.03
C GLY A 97 -2.82 -0.13 -16.61
N MET A 98 -3.21 -0.12 -17.88
CA MET A 98 -3.57 1.09 -18.63
C MET A 98 -2.42 2.13 -18.59
N GLY A 99 -2.56 3.19 -17.80
CA GLY A 99 -1.52 4.22 -17.58
C GLY A 99 -0.56 3.93 -16.43
N PHE A 100 -0.88 2.99 -15.53
CA PHE A 100 -0.11 2.69 -14.32
C PHE A 100 0.98 1.66 -14.59
N ARG A 101 2.06 2.12 -15.24
CA ARG A 101 3.13 1.27 -15.78
C ARG A 101 4.30 1.02 -14.83
N ARG A 102 4.32 1.64 -13.65
CA ARG A 102 5.37 1.46 -12.66
C ARG A 102 4.82 0.81 -11.41
N ARG A 103 5.48 -0.26 -10.98
CA ARG A 103 5.20 -0.84 -9.67
C ARG A 103 5.64 0.08 -8.56
N VAL A 104 4.87 0.05 -7.49
CA VAL A 104 5.23 0.54 -6.17
C VAL A 104 5.35 -0.68 -5.28
N ARG A 105 6.52 -0.85 -4.65
CA ARG A 105 6.71 -1.97 -3.71
C ARG A 105 6.00 -1.65 -2.40
N MET A 106 5.22 -2.60 -1.89
CA MET A 106 4.41 -2.42 -0.68
C MET A 106 5.00 -3.22 0.46
N PHE A 107 5.05 -2.61 1.65
CA PHE A 107 5.56 -3.22 2.86
C PHE A 107 4.53 -3.05 3.96
N SER A 108 4.26 -4.12 4.71
CA SER A 108 3.61 -4.02 6.01
C SER A 108 4.67 -3.75 7.05
N VAL A 109 4.43 -2.81 7.97
CA VAL A 109 5.32 -2.55 9.11
C VAL A 109 4.61 -2.86 10.42
N ASP A 110 5.24 -3.65 11.27
CA ASP A 110 4.83 -3.85 12.65
C ASP A 110 5.37 -2.68 13.50
N PRO A 111 4.50 -1.84 14.09
CA PRO A 111 4.93 -0.70 14.88
C PRO A 111 5.54 -1.09 16.23
N ALA A 112 5.24 -2.27 16.77
CA ALA A 112 5.77 -2.75 18.04
C ALA A 112 7.16 -3.36 17.86
N THR A 113 7.37 -4.10 16.77
CA THR A 113 8.65 -4.80 16.52
C THR A 113 9.60 -4.03 15.61
N HIS A 114 9.12 -3.00 14.92
CA HIS A 114 9.86 -2.26 13.88
C HIS A 114 10.36 -3.16 12.75
N LEU A 115 9.56 -4.18 12.44
CA LEU A 115 9.86 -5.14 11.38
C LEU A 115 8.94 -4.87 10.20
N ALA A 116 9.55 -4.79 9.01
CA ALA A 116 8.85 -4.64 7.76
C ALA A 116 8.93 -5.94 6.95
N ARG A 117 7.82 -6.31 6.28
CA ARG A 117 7.74 -7.43 5.34
C ARG A 117 7.14 -6.96 4.03
N GLU A 118 7.75 -7.35 2.91
CA GLU A 118 7.21 -7.04 1.58
C GLU A 118 5.91 -7.81 1.36
N ILE A 119 4.99 -7.16 0.65
CA ILE A 119 3.80 -7.79 0.10
C ILE A 119 4.09 -7.99 -1.38
N HIS A 120 4.28 -9.23 -1.81
CA HIS A 120 4.49 -9.50 -3.23
C HIS A 120 3.18 -9.43 -3.99
N PHE A 121 3.26 -8.91 -5.22
CA PHE A 121 2.15 -9.00 -6.15
C PHE A 121 1.92 -10.45 -6.56
N ARG A 122 0.65 -10.84 -6.52
CA ARG A 122 0.16 -12.16 -6.93
C ARG A 122 -1.18 -11.93 -7.65
N PRO A 123 -1.40 -12.48 -8.86
CA PRO A 123 -2.66 -12.30 -9.57
C PRO A 123 -3.88 -12.67 -8.73
N GLU A 124 -3.75 -13.66 -7.85
CA GLU A 124 -4.82 -14.17 -7.00
C GLU A 124 -5.30 -13.15 -5.96
N LEU A 125 -4.56 -12.06 -5.71
CA LEU A 125 -5.02 -10.96 -4.86
C LEU A 125 -6.16 -10.14 -5.50
N PHE A 126 -6.46 -10.39 -6.77
CA PHE A 126 -7.42 -9.65 -7.56
C PHE A 126 -8.48 -10.56 -8.18
N LYS A 127 -9.68 -10.02 -8.33
CA LYS A 127 -10.77 -10.52 -9.15
C LYS A 127 -10.75 -9.75 -10.46
N TYR A 128 -10.44 -10.43 -11.56
CA TYR A 128 -10.34 -9.80 -12.88
C TYR A 128 -11.70 -9.62 -13.56
N ASN A 129 -12.76 -10.32 -13.11
CA ASN A 129 -14.12 -10.21 -13.65
C ASN A 129 -14.11 -10.18 -15.19
N ASP A 130 -14.80 -9.22 -15.81
CA ASP A 130 -14.87 -9.06 -17.27
C ASP A 130 -13.71 -8.24 -17.87
N ALA A 131 -12.58 -8.10 -17.17
CA ALA A 131 -11.44 -7.32 -17.66
C ALA A 131 -10.73 -7.97 -18.88
N GLY A 132 -11.03 -9.23 -19.18
CA GLY A 132 -10.43 -9.95 -20.31
C GLY A 132 -8.93 -10.23 -20.13
N VAL A 133 -8.44 -10.25 -18.89
CA VAL A 133 -7.03 -10.51 -18.56
C VAL A 133 -6.81 -12.01 -18.41
N ASP A 134 -5.88 -12.55 -19.22
CA ASP A 134 -5.36 -13.90 -19.04
C ASP A 134 -4.26 -13.89 -17.97
N THR A 135 -4.60 -14.32 -16.74
CA THR A 135 -3.70 -14.25 -15.59
C THR A 135 -2.45 -15.11 -15.74
N LYS A 136 -2.46 -16.13 -16.60
CA LYS A 136 -1.29 -16.97 -16.87
C LYS A 136 -0.13 -16.17 -17.49
N GLN A 137 -0.44 -15.09 -18.20
CA GLN A 137 0.57 -14.21 -18.78
C GLN A 137 1.27 -13.32 -17.74
N LEU A 138 0.68 -13.21 -16.55
CA LEU A 138 1.21 -12.44 -15.43
C LEU A 138 2.12 -13.28 -14.53
N GLU A 139 1.98 -14.60 -14.57
CA GLU A 139 2.81 -15.53 -13.81
C GLU A 139 4.30 -15.37 -14.18
N GLY A 140 5.17 -15.36 -13.17
CA GLY A 140 6.63 -15.23 -13.36
C GLY A 140 7.12 -13.85 -13.83
N GLN A 141 6.24 -12.87 -14.07
CA GLN A 141 6.63 -11.52 -14.44
C GLN A 141 7.16 -10.75 -13.23
N SER A 142 8.48 -10.77 -13.05
CA SER A 142 9.16 -10.17 -11.89
C SER A 142 8.99 -8.66 -11.75
N ASP A 143 8.56 -7.95 -12.80
CA ASP A 143 8.40 -6.49 -12.82
C ASP A 143 6.96 -6.03 -12.58
N LEU A 144 6.00 -6.95 -12.53
CA LEU A 144 4.64 -6.64 -12.10
C LEU A 144 4.61 -6.36 -10.60
N GLY A 145 3.57 -5.64 -10.18
CA GLY A 145 3.47 -5.09 -8.85
C GLY A 145 2.15 -4.38 -8.64
N PHE A 146 2.10 -3.59 -7.56
CA PHE A 146 0.97 -2.72 -7.27
C PHE A 146 1.18 -1.34 -7.89
N ALA A 147 0.11 -0.69 -8.34
CA ALA A 147 0.13 0.69 -8.82
C ALA A 147 0.03 1.73 -7.69
N GLY A 148 -0.44 1.29 -6.52
CA GLY A 148 -0.82 2.16 -5.42
C GLY A 148 -1.60 1.37 -4.36
N PHE A 149 -2.13 2.08 -3.36
CA PHE A 149 -2.96 1.48 -2.31
C PHE A 149 -4.06 2.42 -1.86
N ARG A 150 -5.06 1.86 -1.20
CA ARG A 150 -6.16 2.58 -0.57
C ARG A 150 -6.45 2.00 0.81
N VAL A 151 -6.94 2.85 1.69
CA VAL A 151 -7.26 2.49 3.08
C VAL A 151 -8.74 2.68 3.32
N PHE A 152 -9.33 1.78 4.10
CA PHE A 152 -10.72 1.79 4.51
C PHE A 152 -10.79 1.95 6.03
N LYS A 153 -11.92 2.47 6.51
CA LYS A 153 -12.20 2.61 7.94
C LYS A 153 -13.56 2.01 8.28
N ALA A 154 -13.65 1.33 9.42
CA ALA A 154 -14.92 0.84 9.93
C ALA A 154 -15.94 1.98 10.12
N PRO A 155 -17.23 1.78 9.83
CA PRO A 155 -17.88 0.51 9.46
C PRO A 155 -17.86 0.19 7.95
N GLU A 156 -17.17 0.97 7.12
CA GLU A 156 -17.23 0.91 5.64
C GLU A 156 -16.10 0.09 5.01
N LEU A 157 -15.59 -0.91 5.75
CA LEU A 157 -14.48 -1.75 5.30
C LEU A 157 -14.76 -2.40 3.94
N ALA A 158 -13.77 -2.36 3.06
CA ALA A 158 -13.83 -2.84 1.67
C ALA A 158 -14.90 -2.19 0.77
N ARG A 159 -15.72 -1.27 1.27
CA ARG A 159 -16.81 -0.64 0.51
C ARG A 159 -16.52 0.79 0.11
N ARG A 160 -16.09 1.63 1.07
CA ARG A 160 -15.76 3.04 0.83
C ARG A 160 -14.41 3.37 1.44
N ASP A 161 -13.43 3.65 0.59
CA ASP A 161 -12.09 4.02 1.01
C ASP A 161 -12.05 5.46 1.53
N VAL A 162 -11.17 5.70 2.48
CA VAL A 162 -10.98 7.01 3.13
C VAL A 162 -9.77 7.78 2.58
N VAL A 163 -8.81 7.05 2.00
CA VAL A 163 -7.66 7.62 1.30
C VAL A 163 -7.17 6.66 0.21
N SER A 164 -6.72 7.21 -0.91
CA SER A 164 -6.15 6.47 -2.03
C SER A 164 -4.89 7.16 -2.54
N PHE A 165 -3.79 6.41 -2.63
CA PHE A 165 -2.53 6.79 -3.25
C PHE A 165 -2.42 6.07 -4.58
N LEU A 166 -2.54 6.81 -5.68
CA LEU A 166 -2.50 6.23 -7.03
C LEU A 166 -2.04 7.26 -8.05
N GLY A 167 -1.02 6.91 -8.81
CA GLY A 167 -0.45 7.77 -9.85
C GLY A 167 0.56 8.77 -9.29
N ALA A 168 1.80 8.68 -9.78
CA ALA A 168 2.91 9.53 -9.35
C ALA A 168 3.04 9.64 -7.81
N SER A 169 3.06 10.86 -7.27
CA SER A 169 3.03 11.13 -5.81
C SER A 169 1.67 11.66 -5.35
N TYR A 170 0.63 11.48 -6.16
CA TYR A 170 -0.72 11.95 -5.86
C TYR A 170 -1.44 11.05 -4.86
N PHE A 171 -2.27 11.67 -4.05
CA PHE A 171 -3.24 10.99 -3.22
C PHE A 171 -4.51 11.83 -3.07
N ARG A 172 -5.61 11.16 -2.74
CA ARG A 172 -6.89 11.79 -2.38
C ARG A 172 -7.37 11.22 -1.07
N ALA A 173 -8.00 12.06 -0.28
CA ALA A 173 -8.74 11.65 0.92
C ALA A 173 -10.17 12.18 0.81
N VAL A 174 -11.05 11.61 1.62
CA VAL A 174 -12.47 11.99 1.69
C VAL A 174 -12.82 12.44 3.11
N ASP A 175 -13.92 13.18 3.22
CA ASP A 175 -14.59 13.47 4.49
C ASP A 175 -15.71 12.43 4.74
N ASP A 176 -16.62 12.75 5.65
CA ASP A 176 -17.76 11.89 6.01
C ASP A 176 -18.76 11.65 4.87
N THR A 177 -18.67 12.39 3.76
CA THR A 177 -19.47 12.16 2.56
C THR A 177 -18.94 11.01 1.70
N TYR A 178 -17.69 10.57 1.92
CA TYR A 178 -16.96 9.61 1.08
C TYR A 178 -16.78 10.05 -0.39
N GLN A 179 -16.99 11.34 -0.69
CA GLN A 179 -16.77 11.86 -2.02
C GLN A 179 -15.31 12.28 -2.18
N TYR A 180 -14.67 11.78 -3.23
CA TYR A 180 -13.34 12.28 -3.60
C TYR A 180 -13.41 13.74 -4.06
N GLY A 181 -12.71 14.60 -3.34
CA GLY A 181 -12.47 15.99 -3.71
C GLY A 181 -11.16 16.17 -4.47
N LEU A 182 -10.41 17.23 -4.10
CA LEU A 182 -9.12 17.57 -4.70
C LEU A 182 -8.07 16.50 -4.43
N SER A 183 -7.11 16.39 -5.35
CA SER A 183 -5.87 15.65 -5.12
C SER A 183 -4.84 16.51 -4.40
N ALA A 184 -4.07 15.88 -3.51
CA ALA A 184 -2.79 16.39 -3.04
C ALA A 184 -1.64 15.63 -3.72
N ARG A 185 -0.41 16.15 -3.64
CA ARG A 185 0.81 15.49 -4.13
C ARG A 185 1.96 15.67 -3.14
N GLY A 186 2.80 14.64 -3.02
CA GLY A 186 3.94 14.65 -2.09
C GLY A 186 5.08 15.58 -2.54
N LEU A 187 5.27 15.78 -3.84
CA LEU A 187 6.26 16.70 -4.38
C LEU A 187 5.84 17.22 -5.75
N ALA A 188 6.18 18.48 -6.02
CA ALA A 188 6.00 19.16 -7.30
C ALA A 188 7.35 19.74 -7.72
N ILE A 189 7.74 19.56 -8.97
CA ILE A 189 8.98 20.10 -9.52
C ILE A 189 8.64 20.79 -10.84
N ASP A 190 9.09 22.02 -11.01
CA ASP A 190 8.91 22.80 -12.23
C ASP A 190 7.44 22.93 -12.68
N THR A 191 6.51 23.03 -11.73
CA THR A 191 5.11 23.34 -12.04
C THR A 191 4.99 24.81 -12.45
N TYR A 192 4.37 25.06 -13.60
CA TYR A 192 4.09 26.41 -14.12
C TYR A 192 5.36 27.25 -14.35
N THR A 193 6.43 26.59 -14.79
CA THR A 193 7.67 27.22 -15.26
C THR A 193 7.78 27.11 -16.79
N ASP A 194 8.81 27.70 -17.37
CA ASP A 194 9.14 27.54 -18.80
C ASP A 194 9.80 26.17 -19.12
N SER A 195 10.21 25.42 -18.09
CA SER A 195 10.73 24.05 -18.19
C SER A 195 9.58 23.02 -18.18
N LYS A 196 9.91 21.75 -18.50
CA LYS A 196 8.90 20.68 -18.43
C LYS A 196 8.62 20.33 -16.97
N GLU A 197 7.36 20.34 -16.57
CA GLU A 197 6.95 19.84 -15.26
C GLU A 197 7.38 18.39 -15.08
N GLU A 198 7.97 18.10 -13.93
CA GLU A 198 8.31 16.74 -13.53
C GLU A 198 7.32 16.23 -12.49
N PHE A 199 6.99 14.94 -12.60
CA PHE A 199 6.03 14.27 -11.72
C PHE A 199 6.77 13.20 -10.89
N PRO A 200 7.30 13.57 -9.70
CA PRO A 200 7.91 12.63 -8.76
C PRO A 200 6.92 11.53 -8.38
N ARG A 201 7.43 10.33 -8.12
CA ARG A 201 6.61 9.14 -7.88
C ARG A 201 7.05 8.38 -6.65
N LEU A 202 6.09 7.71 -6.03
CA LEU A 202 6.34 6.78 -4.93
C LEU A 202 6.95 5.49 -5.51
N TYR A 203 8.08 5.05 -4.94
CA TYR A 203 8.77 3.82 -5.36
C TYR A 203 8.55 2.67 -4.36
N ARG A 204 8.50 2.99 -3.08
CA ARG A 204 8.28 2.08 -1.96
C ARG A 204 7.30 2.74 -1.00
N LEU A 205 6.31 1.98 -0.55
CA LEU A 205 5.36 2.41 0.47
C LEU A 205 5.35 1.41 1.61
N LEU A 206 5.30 1.96 2.81
CA LEU A 206 5.26 1.23 4.07
C LEU A 206 3.92 1.59 4.72
N VAL A 207 3.10 0.57 4.94
CA VAL A 207 1.71 0.64 5.41
C VAL A 207 1.62 -0.03 6.78
#